data_AF-A0A9D5AAF6-F1
#
_entry.id   AF-A0A9D5AAF6-F1
#
_cell.length_a   1.000
_cell.length_b   1.000
_cell.length_c   1.000
_cell.angle_alpha   90.00
_cell.angle_beta   90.00
_cell.angle_gamma   90.00
#
_symmetry.space_group_name_H-M   'P 1'
#
loop_
_entity.id
_entity.type
_entity.pdbx_description
1 polymer ?
#
loop_
_entity_poly.entity_id
_entity_poly.type
_entity_poly.pdbx_seq_one_letter_code
_entity_poly.pdbx_strand_id
1 'polypeptide(L)'
;MEEVVIWGWPLQTAGMITTGMSSRTLTILSGRVTEWSDGQVSYLIRKANTSWIQPEWGASVVQLDPNTWILEYQRSSIVDGKGLFSAALELLKHRISRNIDKMKKNFWLFAVSFEDNRSYNWFATTNYGSKTPT
;
A
#
# COMPACT_ATOMS: atom_id res chain seq x y z
N MET A 1 14.39 2.17 -18.36
CA MET A 1 13.91 1.98 -19.75
C MET A 1 12.93 3.11 -20.06
N GLU A 2 12.85 3.58 -21.29
CA GLU A 2 11.89 4.62 -21.65
C GLU A 2 10.74 3.98 -22.41
N GLU A 3 9.51 4.31 -22.03
CA GLU A 3 8.30 3.79 -22.65
C GLU A 3 7.44 4.97 -23.11
N VAL A 4 6.91 4.85 -24.32
CA VAL A 4 6.05 5.85 -24.95
C VAL A 4 4.84 5.15 -25.52
N VAL A 5 3.65 5.55 -25.08
CA VAL A 5 2.38 4.99 -25.53
C VAL A 5 1.50 6.13 -26.01
N ILE A 6 0.86 5.95 -27.17
CA ILE A 6 -0.19 6.84 -27.65
C ILE A 6 -1.50 6.09 -27.51
N TRP A 7 -2.45 6.72 -26.84
CA TRP A 7 -3.79 6.17 -26.66
C TRP A 7 -4.82 7.29 -26.65
N GLY A 8 -6.09 6.94 -26.82
CA GLY A 8 -7.13 7.93 -26.94
C GLY A 8 -8.49 7.28 -27.12
N TRP A 9 -9.54 8.11 -27.03
CA TRP A 9 -10.90 7.66 -27.20
C TRP A 9 -11.61 8.57 -28.23
N PRO A 10 -12.32 7.99 -29.22
CA PRO A 10 -13.04 8.78 -30.23
C PRO A 10 -14.30 9.44 -29.66
N LEU A 11 -14.91 8.81 -28.65
CA LEU A 11 -16.11 9.29 -27.98
C LEU A 11 -15.76 9.84 -26.60
N GLN A 12 -16.65 10.67 -26.06
CA GLN A 12 -16.51 11.15 -24.69
C GLN A 12 -16.52 9.98 -23.71
N THR A 13 -15.55 9.94 -22.81
CA THR A 13 -15.45 8.90 -21.78
C THR A 13 -14.90 9.47 -20.49
N ALA A 14 -15.22 8.84 -19.38
CA ALA A 14 -14.63 9.14 -18.08
C ALA A 14 -13.97 7.88 -17.52
N GLY A 15 -12.91 8.07 -16.75
CA GLY A 15 -12.14 6.99 -16.17
C GLY A 15 -11.16 7.48 -15.13
N MET A 16 -10.29 6.59 -14.70
CA MET A 16 -9.26 6.90 -13.71
C MET A 16 -7.90 6.55 -14.27
N ILE A 17 -6.98 7.51 -14.22
CA ILE A 17 -5.57 7.29 -14.50
C ILE A 17 -4.88 7.05 -13.17
N THR A 18 -4.20 5.92 -13.05
CA THR A 18 -3.43 5.57 -11.86
C THR A 18 -1.98 5.32 -12.23
N THR A 19 -1.09 5.69 -11.33
CA THR A 19 0.34 5.44 -11.44
C THR A 19 0.79 4.58 -10.27
N GLY A 20 1.77 3.71 -10.53
CA GLY A 20 2.45 2.92 -9.51
C GLY A 20 3.71 3.63 -9.02
N MET A 21 4.80 2.88 -8.89
CA MET A 21 6.11 3.34 -8.40
C MET A 21 6.87 4.31 -9.31
N SER A 22 6.31 4.74 -10.44
CA SER A 22 6.97 5.66 -11.36
C SER A 22 6.00 6.71 -11.83
N SER A 23 6.47 7.96 -11.86
CA SER A 23 5.73 9.07 -12.42
C SER A 23 5.58 8.92 -13.94
N ARG A 24 4.54 9.55 -14.47
CA ARG A 24 4.26 9.54 -15.91
C ARG A 24 3.94 10.93 -16.39
N THR A 25 4.40 11.27 -17.58
CA THR A 25 4.09 12.53 -18.24
C THR A 25 3.02 12.28 -19.28
N LEU A 26 1.91 12.99 -19.17
CA LEU A 26 0.80 12.92 -20.12
C LEU A 26 0.80 14.20 -20.95
N THR A 27 0.68 14.08 -22.26
CA THR A 27 0.58 15.20 -23.20
C THR A 27 -0.65 15.03 -24.07
N ILE A 28 -1.50 16.05 -24.13
CA ILE A 28 -2.69 16.03 -24.99
C ILE A 28 -2.26 16.36 -26.41
N LEU A 29 -2.39 15.41 -27.33
CA LEU A 29 -2.12 15.62 -28.75
C LEU A 29 -3.32 16.27 -29.44
N SER A 30 -4.53 15.86 -29.07
CA SER A 30 -5.79 16.40 -29.60
C SER A 30 -6.89 16.29 -28.55
N GLY A 31 -7.91 17.14 -28.66
CA GLY A 31 -9.08 17.14 -27.78
C GLY A 31 -8.88 17.94 -26.48
N ARG A 32 -9.58 17.51 -25.44
CA ARG A 32 -9.65 18.20 -24.14
C ARG A 32 -9.84 17.18 -23.02
N VAL A 33 -9.16 17.41 -21.91
CA VAL A 33 -9.23 16.56 -20.71
C VAL A 33 -9.67 17.41 -19.53
N THR A 34 -10.69 16.94 -18.82
CA THR A 34 -11.03 17.47 -17.50
C THR A 34 -10.49 16.52 -16.46
N GLU A 35 -9.63 16.99 -15.58
CA GLU A 35 -8.95 16.20 -14.56
C GLU A 35 -9.41 16.61 -13.17
N TRP A 36 -9.69 15.63 -12.32
CA TRP A 36 -9.81 15.78 -10.87
C TRP A 36 -8.61 15.06 -10.25
N SER A 37 -7.71 15.83 -9.67
CA SER A 37 -6.50 15.31 -9.03
C SER A 37 -6.81 14.69 -7.67
N ASP A 38 -5.91 13.80 -7.23
CA ASP A 38 -6.08 13.04 -5.99
C ASP A 38 -6.38 13.96 -4.79
N GLY A 39 -7.47 13.66 -4.08
CA GLY A 39 -7.91 14.41 -2.90
C GLY A 39 -8.43 15.83 -3.17
N GLN A 40 -8.52 16.30 -4.42
CA GLN A 40 -9.05 17.63 -4.74
C GLN A 40 -10.50 17.57 -5.24
N VAL A 41 -11.33 18.47 -4.69
CA VAL A 41 -12.73 18.63 -5.11
C VAL A 41 -12.83 19.41 -6.43
N SER A 42 -11.85 20.29 -6.70
CA SER A 42 -11.81 21.10 -7.91
C SER A 42 -11.26 20.31 -9.11
N TYR A 43 -11.77 20.63 -10.29
CA TYR A 43 -11.25 20.10 -11.55
C TYR A 43 -10.37 21.10 -12.28
N LEU A 44 -9.50 20.58 -13.14
CA LEU A 44 -8.69 21.35 -14.07
C LEU A 44 -9.01 20.92 -15.51
N ILE A 45 -9.26 21.89 -16.39
CA ILE A 45 -9.47 21.63 -17.82
C ILE A 45 -8.17 21.88 -18.57
N ARG A 46 -7.68 20.84 -19.24
CA ARG A 46 -6.48 20.82 -20.07
C ARG A 46 -6.86 20.69 -21.54
N LYS A 47 -6.23 21.50 -22.40
CA LYS A 47 -6.47 21.49 -23.87
C LYS A 47 -5.33 20.80 -24.61
N ALA A 48 -5.52 20.53 -25.89
CA ALA A 48 -4.44 20.08 -26.77
C ALA A 48 -3.14 20.92 -26.61
N ASN A 49 -2.00 20.26 -26.78
CA ASN A 49 -0.64 20.78 -26.58
C ASN A 49 -0.28 21.14 -25.13
N THR A 50 -1.09 20.73 -24.15
CA THR A 50 -0.72 20.83 -22.74
C THR A 50 -0.19 19.49 -22.25
N SER A 51 0.83 19.56 -21.40
CA SER A 51 1.39 18.39 -20.73
C SER A 51 1.34 18.57 -19.22
N TRP A 52 1.27 17.45 -18.51
CA TRP A 52 1.33 17.42 -17.06
C TRP A 52 1.93 16.12 -16.57
N ILE A 53 2.33 16.11 -15.30
CA ILE A 53 2.95 14.96 -14.65
C ILE A 53 1.92 14.37 -13.70
N GLN A 54 1.65 13.08 -13.86
CA GLN A 54 0.97 12.26 -12.87
C GLN A 54 2.02 11.76 -11.87
N PRO A 55 1.93 12.14 -10.59
CA PRO A 55 2.92 11.78 -9.56
C PRO A 55 2.95 10.27 -9.32
N GLU A 56 4.01 9.77 -8.69
CA GLU A 56 4.09 8.37 -8.24
C GLU A 56 2.98 8.07 -7.23
N TRP A 57 2.40 6.87 -7.31
CA TRP A 57 1.27 6.43 -6.48
C TRP A 57 0.05 7.35 -6.54
N GLY A 58 -0.09 8.14 -7.62
CA GLY A 58 -1.17 9.07 -7.80
C GLY A 58 -2.37 8.45 -8.50
N ALA A 59 -3.56 8.91 -8.14
CA ALA A 59 -4.80 8.61 -8.85
C ALA A 59 -5.49 9.91 -9.27
N SER A 60 -5.82 10.04 -10.54
CA SER A 60 -6.61 11.17 -11.05
C SER A 60 -7.81 10.64 -11.82
N VAL A 61 -9.00 11.16 -11.50
CA VAL A 61 -10.18 10.91 -12.33
C VAL A 61 -10.11 11.85 -13.51
N VAL A 62 -10.39 11.34 -14.71
CA VAL A 62 -10.34 12.12 -15.94
C VAL A 62 -11.61 11.92 -16.75
N GLN A 63 -12.02 12.98 -17.42
CA GLN A 63 -13.01 12.93 -18.48
C GLN A 63 -12.33 13.40 -19.77
N LEU A 64 -12.33 12.51 -20.75
CA LEU A 64 -11.83 12.75 -22.10
C LEU A 64 -12.99 13.20 -22.96
N ASP A 65 -12.86 14.35 -23.61
CA ASP A 65 -13.83 14.79 -24.61
C ASP A 65 -13.67 13.97 -25.91
N PRO A 66 -14.64 14.05 -26.84
CA PRO A 66 -14.55 13.34 -28.11
C PRO A 66 -13.24 13.65 -28.85
N ASN A 67 -12.72 12.65 -29.57
CA ASN A 67 -11.47 12.72 -30.33
C ASN A 67 -10.25 13.16 -29.50
N THR A 68 -10.19 12.75 -28.23
CA THR A 68 -9.05 13.04 -27.36
C THR A 68 -7.96 11.97 -27.51
N TRP A 69 -6.76 12.42 -27.82
CA TRP A 69 -5.56 11.59 -27.97
C TRP A 69 -4.48 12.08 -27.02
N ILE A 70 -3.88 11.16 -26.28
CA ILE A 70 -2.88 11.41 -25.25
C ILE A 70 -1.62 10.62 -25.57
N LEU A 71 -0.49 11.31 -25.45
CA LEU A 71 0.84 10.72 -25.42
C LEU A 71 1.24 10.53 -23.96
N GLU A 72 1.43 9.29 -23.55
CA GLU A 72 1.94 8.91 -22.26
C GLU A 72 3.42 8.57 -22.39
N TYR A 73 4.26 9.38 -21.76
CA TYR A 73 5.68 9.12 -21.61
C TYR A 73 5.95 8.67 -20.18
N GLN A 74 6.51 7.48 -20.04
CA GLN A 74 6.94 6.95 -18.75
C GLN A 74 8.44 6.67 -18.83
N ARG A 75 9.20 7.40 -18.01
CA ARG A 75 10.55 6.98 -17.68
C ARG A 75 10.41 5.95 -16.58
N SER A 76 10.44 4.67 -16.95
CA SER A 76 10.48 3.63 -15.92
C SER A 76 11.73 3.85 -15.08
N SER A 77 11.54 4.17 -13.81
CA SER A 77 12.46 3.71 -12.78
C SER A 77 12.29 2.20 -12.72
N ILE A 78 12.79 1.51 -13.75
CA ILE A 78 13.49 0.27 -13.45
C ILE A 78 14.62 0.75 -12.56
N VAL A 79 14.33 0.90 -11.28
CA VAL A 79 15.37 0.84 -10.27
C VAL A 79 16.04 -0.48 -10.64
N ASP A 80 17.30 -0.42 -11.06
CA ASP A 80 18.20 -1.58 -11.15
C ASP A 80 18.19 -2.43 -9.86
N GLY A 81 17.49 -1.97 -8.82
CA GLY A 81 17.14 -2.62 -7.59
C GLY A 81 15.96 -3.60 -7.65
N LYS A 82 15.68 -4.34 -8.73
CA LYS A 82 14.98 -5.63 -8.55
C LYS A 82 15.70 -6.46 -7.47
N GLY A 83 17.04 -6.40 -7.46
CA GLY A 83 17.86 -6.97 -6.39
C GLY A 83 17.71 -6.27 -5.04
N LEU A 84 17.80 -4.94 -4.99
CA LEU A 84 17.74 -4.18 -3.73
C LEU A 84 16.36 -4.21 -3.07
N PHE A 85 15.28 -4.07 -3.84
CA PHE A 85 13.92 -4.16 -3.33
C PHE A 85 13.59 -5.60 -2.89
N SER A 86 14.03 -6.61 -3.65
CA SER A 86 13.90 -8.01 -3.22
C SER A 86 14.67 -8.29 -1.94
N ALA A 87 15.92 -7.84 -1.83
CA ALA A 87 16.73 -8.00 -0.62
C ALA A 87 16.12 -7.25 0.58
N ALA A 88 15.61 -6.04 0.37
CA ALA A 88 14.91 -5.28 1.40
C ALA A 88 13.61 -5.99 1.83
N LEU A 89 12.87 -6.58 0.90
CA LEU A 89 11.66 -7.36 1.18
C LEU A 89 11.97 -8.65 1.93
N GLU A 90 13.04 -9.36 1.57
CA GLU A 90 13.52 -10.53 2.31
C GLU A 90 13.95 -10.16 3.72
N LEU A 91 14.68 -9.06 3.90
CA LEU A 91 15.06 -8.54 5.21
C LEU A 91 13.82 -8.15 6.03
N LEU A 92 12.83 -7.52 5.42
CA LEU A 92 11.57 -7.16 6.07
C LEU A 92 10.81 -8.41 6.52
N LYS A 93 10.66 -9.40 5.63
CA LYS A 93 10.05 -10.70 5.91
C LYS A 93 10.76 -11.40 7.07
N HIS A 94 12.09 -11.42 7.05
CA HIS A 94 12.89 -12.01 8.12
C HIS A 94 12.69 -11.27 9.45
N ARG A 95 12.66 -9.93 9.45
CA ARG A 95 12.40 -9.13 10.66
C ARG A 95 11.00 -9.39 11.23
N ILE A 96 9.98 -9.44 10.38
CA ILE A 96 8.60 -9.74 10.78
C ILE A 96 8.52 -11.16 11.36
N SER A 97 9.05 -12.17 10.66
CA SER A 97 9.09 -13.56 11.14
C SER A 97 9.77 -13.68 12.50
N ARG A 98 10.93 -13.04 12.66
CA ARG A 98 11.68 -13.05 13.93
C ARG A 98 10.89 -12.42 15.07
N ASN A 99 10.16 -11.35 14.81
CA ASN A 99 9.32 -10.70 15.81
C ASN A 99 8.10 -11.57 16.16
N ILE A 100 7.45 -12.20 15.17
CA ILE A 100 6.35 -13.15 15.38
C ILE A 100 6.83 -14.34 16.24
N ASP A 101 8.00 -14.90 15.95
CA ASP A 101 8.57 -16.01 16.72
C ASP A 101 8.87 -15.60 18.17
N LYS A 102 9.38 -14.38 18.39
CA LYS A 102 9.58 -13.82 19.74
C LYS A 102 8.25 -13.65 20.47
N MET A 103 7.23 -13.12 19.80
CA MET A 103 5.90 -12.96 20.38
C MET A 103 5.27 -14.30 20.74
N LYS A 104 5.42 -15.32 19.87
CA LYS A 104 4.95 -16.68 20.13
C LYS A 104 5.66 -17.30 21.34
N LYS A 105 6.99 -17.17 21.44
CA LYS A 105 7.74 -17.65 22.62
C LYS A 105 7.30 -16.94 23.90
N ASN A 106 7.14 -15.63 23.86
CA ASN A 106 6.66 -14.87 25.02
C ASN A 106 5.24 -15.31 25.41
N PHE A 107 4.34 -15.50 24.44
CA PHE A 107 2.99 -16.02 24.69
C PHE A 107 3.02 -17.39 25.38
N TRP A 108 3.84 -18.34 24.90
CA TRP A 108 3.99 -19.64 25.56
C TRP A 108 4.56 -19.53 26.98
N LEU A 109 5.58 -18.68 27.20
CA LEU A 109 6.14 -18.44 28.54
C LEU A 109 5.11 -17.83 29.50
N PHE A 110 4.30 -16.87 29.02
CA PHE A 110 3.20 -16.31 29.80
C PHE A 110 2.13 -17.36 30.10
N ALA A 111 1.76 -18.20 29.13
CA ALA A 111 0.77 -19.26 29.32
C ALA A 111 1.25 -20.30 30.35
N VAL A 112 2.49 -20.77 30.23
CA VAL A 112 3.11 -21.70 31.20
C VAL A 112 3.19 -21.07 32.59
N SER A 113 3.61 -19.81 32.69
CA SER A 113 3.66 -19.10 33.99
C SER A 113 2.27 -18.93 34.61
N PHE A 114 1.23 -18.75 33.80
CA PHE A 114 -0.15 -18.64 34.28
C PHE A 114 -0.68 -19.99 34.80
N GLU A 115 -0.32 -21.08 34.12
CA GLU A 115 -0.69 -22.44 34.50
C GLU A 115 0.00 -22.89 35.80
N ASP A 116 1.29 -22.60 35.93
CA ASP A 116 2.07 -22.90 37.13
C ASP A 116 1.54 -22.11 38.36
N ASN A 117 1.19 -20.84 38.16
CA ASN A 117 0.64 -20.00 39.24
C ASN A 117 -0.78 -20.42 39.71
N ARG A 118 -1.54 -21.15 38.88
CA ARG A 118 -2.79 -21.81 39.31
C ARG A 118 -2.52 -23.09 40.11
N SER A 119 -1.48 -23.84 39.73
CA SER A 119 -1.06 -25.05 40.44
C SER A 119 -0.63 -24.72 41.88
N TYR A 120 0.24 -23.72 42.08
CA TYR A 120 0.69 -23.33 43.42
C TYR A 120 -0.42 -22.74 44.31
N ASN A 121 -1.39 -22.00 43.75
CA ASN A 121 -2.49 -21.44 44.53
C ASN A 121 -3.46 -22.52 45.07
N TRP A 122 -3.65 -23.62 44.35
CA TRP A 122 -4.49 -24.75 44.80
C TRP A 122 -3.87 -25.51 46.00
N PHE A 123 -2.54 -25.67 46.02
CA PHE A 123 -1.84 -26.32 47.14
C PHE A 123 -1.71 -25.42 48.39
N ALA A 124 -1.72 -24.09 48.22
CA ALA A 124 -1.66 -23.14 49.34
C ALA A 124 -3.02 -22.94 50.03
N THR A 125 -4.14 -22.99 49.29
CA THR A 125 -5.48 -22.81 49.85
C THR A 125 -6.04 -24.05 50.55
N THR A 126 -5.53 -25.24 50.25
CA THR A 126 -5.99 -26.50 50.88
C THR A 126 -5.33 -26.80 52.23
N ASN A 127 -4.25 -26.10 52.60
CA ASN A 127 -3.50 -26.35 53.85
C ASN A 127 -3.93 -25.51 55.07
N TYR A 128 -4.90 -24.58 54.94
CA TYR A 128 -5.36 -23.71 56.03
C TYR A 128 -6.75 -24.09 56.60
N GLY A 129 -7.13 -25.37 56.54
CA GLY A 129 -8.49 -25.80 56.85
C GLY A 129 -8.62 -27.10 57.64
N SER A 130 -7.99 -27.23 58.81
CA SER A 130 -8.48 -28.18 59.83
C SER A 130 -8.25 -27.63 61.25
N LYS A 131 -9.20 -26.82 61.72
CA LYS A 131 -9.42 -26.63 63.16
C LYS A 131 -10.44 -27.69 63.58
N THR A 132 -10.01 -28.66 64.38
CA THR A 132 -10.87 -29.63 65.04
C THR A 132 -11.78 -28.93 66.06
N PRO A 133 -13.10 -29.12 66.03
CA PRO A 133 -13.97 -28.70 67.12
C PRO A 133 -13.94 -29.75 68.25
N THR A 134 -13.66 -29.24 69.44
CA THR A 134 -14.03 -29.66 70.81
C THR A 134 -14.07 -31.16 71.15
#